data_AF-A0ABD2TYT6-F1
#
_entry.id   AF-A0ABD2TYT6-F1
#
_cell.length_a   1.000
_cell.length_b   1.000
_cell.length_c   1.000
_cell.angle_alpha   90.00
_cell.angle_beta   90.00
_cell.angle_gamma   90.00
#
_symmetry.space_group_name_H-M   'P 1'
#
loop_
_entity.id
_entity.type
_entity.pdbx_description
1 polymer ?
#
loop_
_entity_poly.entity_id
_entity_poly.type
_entity_poly.pdbx_seq_one_letter_code
_entity_poly.pdbx_strand_id
1 'polypeptide(L)'
;MEEEGPIQNLWQEVRDLTLGTSTQINHLSTPPTPLQFLRDYVSPNKPCLISNAVNHWPATTLWQSTHYLTNTLSSSTVSLHLTPTGRADALSPNPISPSSLCFASAEVKHLPFPDALTRVLESEMGCVGYLQQQNDCFRSEYGALSKDCDSDFAWASEAFGCLPEAVNLWIGNELSETSFHKDHYENIYAVVSGEKHFLLLPPTDVHRMYIRYWEVLFGTGGTSEECPVVQC
;
A
#
# COMPACT_ATOMS: atom_id res chain seq x y z
N MET A 1 -25.10 22.78 1.74
CA MET A 1 -24.91 23.21 0.34
C MET A 1 -24.09 24.49 0.19
N GLU A 2 -23.72 25.23 1.26
CA GLU A 2 -22.84 26.42 1.14
C GLU A 2 -21.33 26.12 1.31
N GLU A 3 -20.93 24.98 1.89
CA GLU A 3 -19.52 24.65 2.17
C GLU A 3 -18.74 24.04 0.98
N GLU A 4 -19.40 23.65 -0.11
CA GLU A 4 -18.74 23.01 -1.26
C GLU A 4 -17.92 24.00 -2.12
N GLY A 5 -18.34 25.26 -2.20
CA GLY A 5 -17.70 26.28 -3.04
C GLY A 5 -16.22 26.53 -2.70
N PRO A 6 -15.84 26.75 -1.43
CA PRO A 6 -14.45 26.96 -1.05
C PRO A 6 -13.53 25.76 -1.34
N ILE A 7 -13.97 24.54 -1.08
CA ILE A 7 -13.13 23.34 -1.31
C ILE A 7 -12.99 23.04 -2.80
N GLN A 8 -14.06 23.23 -3.58
CA GLN A 8 -13.99 23.11 -5.04
C GLN A 8 -13.05 24.16 -5.65
N ASN A 9 -13.09 25.40 -5.16
CA ASN A 9 -12.16 26.44 -5.61
C ASN A 9 -10.71 26.08 -5.25
N LEU A 10 -10.45 25.63 -4.01
CA LEU A 10 -9.11 25.17 -3.60
C LEU A 10 -8.61 24.02 -4.49
N TRP A 11 -9.49 23.06 -4.78
CA TRP A 11 -9.18 21.95 -5.69
C TRP A 11 -8.79 22.44 -7.09
N GLN A 12 -9.56 23.37 -7.66
CA GLN A 12 -9.29 23.94 -8.97
C GLN A 12 -7.96 24.72 -8.97
N GLU A 13 -7.74 25.59 -7.98
CA GLU A 13 -6.52 26.40 -7.85
C GLU A 13 -5.26 25.54 -7.70
N VAL A 14 -5.32 24.47 -6.89
CA VAL A 14 -4.18 23.55 -6.71
C VAL A 14 -3.84 22.83 -8.01
N ARG A 15 -4.84 22.45 -8.81
CA ARG A 15 -4.63 21.86 -10.13
C ARG A 15 -4.06 22.87 -11.12
N ASP A 16 -4.56 24.09 -11.13
CA ASP A 16 -4.11 25.12 -12.06
C ASP A 16 -2.66 25.57 -11.78
N LEU A 17 -2.27 25.63 -10.50
CA LEU A 17 -0.96 26.14 -10.08
C LEU A 17 0.11 25.07 -9.93
N THR A 18 -0.25 23.85 -9.50
CA THR A 18 0.74 22.88 -9.03
C THR A 18 0.62 21.50 -9.67
N LEU A 19 -0.51 20.82 -9.55
CA LEU A 19 -0.67 19.43 -10.00
C LEU A 19 -0.87 19.33 -11.52
N GLY A 20 -1.30 20.42 -12.15
CA GLY A 20 -1.75 20.43 -13.52
C GLY A 20 -3.12 19.77 -13.69
N THR A 21 -3.63 19.85 -14.91
CA THR A 21 -4.81 19.12 -15.38
C THR A 21 -4.46 17.78 -16.04
N SER A 22 -3.17 17.51 -16.23
CA SER A 22 -2.66 16.25 -16.75
C SER A 22 -2.82 15.14 -15.72
N THR A 23 -3.19 13.95 -16.18
CA THR A 23 -3.19 12.73 -15.37
C THR A 23 -1.83 12.03 -15.34
N GLN A 24 -0.82 12.58 -16.03
CA GLN A 24 0.51 12.00 -16.09
C GLN A 24 1.32 12.31 -14.83
N ILE A 25 1.91 11.27 -14.23
CA ILE A 25 2.87 11.41 -13.15
C ILE A 25 4.25 11.72 -13.72
N ASN A 26 4.98 12.64 -13.08
CA ASN A 26 6.35 12.97 -13.50
C ASN A 26 7.27 11.75 -13.32
N HIS A 27 8.07 11.46 -14.35
CA HIS A 27 8.96 10.30 -14.41
C HIS A 27 10.42 10.75 -14.44
N LEU A 28 11.13 10.50 -13.34
CA LEU A 28 12.57 10.68 -13.23
C LEU A 28 13.30 9.44 -13.75
N SER A 29 14.29 9.64 -14.61
CA SER A 29 15.10 8.54 -15.14
C SER A 29 16.09 7.96 -14.12
N THR A 30 16.42 8.71 -13.06
CA THR A 30 17.37 8.33 -12.00
C THR A 30 16.95 8.95 -10.67
N PRO A 31 17.45 8.45 -9.53
CA PRO A 31 17.22 9.08 -8.23
C PRO A 31 17.57 10.58 -8.19
N PRO A 32 16.70 11.44 -7.63
CA PRO A 32 16.98 12.86 -7.47
C PRO A 32 18.03 13.11 -6.37
N THR A 33 18.62 14.32 -6.36
CA THR A 33 19.32 14.79 -5.15
C THR A 33 18.31 15.04 -4.02
N PRO A 34 18.73 14.96 -2.74
CA PRO A 34 17.85 15.24 -1.60
C PRO A 34 17.12 16.59 -1.71
N LEU A 35 17.83 17.65 -2.10
CA LEU A 35 17.24 18.98 -2.27
C LEU A 35 16.21 19.04 -3.40
N GLN A 36 16.49 18.39 -4.54
CA GLN A 36 15.51 18.31 -5.64
C GLN A 36 14.28 17.53 -5.19
N PHE A 37 14.45 16.40 -4.50
CA PHE A 37 13.35 15.59 -4.01
C PHE A 37 12.44 16.38 -3.07
N LEU A 38 13.05 17.05 -2.08
CA LEU A 38 12.35 17.87 -1.10
C LEU A 38 11.60 19.03 -1.76
N ARG A 39 12.26 19.77 -2.67
CA ARG A 39 11.71 20.97 -3.31
C ARG A 39 10.62 20.66 -4.33
N ASP A 40 10.83 19.65 -5.17
CA ASP A 40 10.02 19.42 -6.37
C ASP A 40 8.87 18.44 -6.13
N TYR A 41 8.95 17.59 -5.09
CA TYR A 41 7.98 16.52 -4.82
C TYR A 41 7.41 16.54 -3.39
N VAL A 42 8.27 16.48 -2.36
CA VAL A 42 7.79 16.37 -0.96
C VAL A 42 7.08 17.65 -0.51
N SER A 43 7.75 18.80 -0.56
CA SER A 43 7.16 20.08 -0.12
C SER A 43 5.86 20.46 -0.86
N PRO A 44 5.76 20.27 -2.19
CA PRO A 44 4.50 20.53 -2.91
C PRO A 44 3.50 19.37 -2.87
N ASN A 45 3.78 18.27 -2.15
CA ASN A 45 2.94 17.08 -2.03
C ASN A 45 2.55 16.48 -3.41
N LYS A 46 3.57 16.16 -4.21
CA LYS A 46 3.42 15.61 -5.57
C LYS A 46 4.03 14.22 -5.67
N PRO A 47 3.28 13.24 -6.22
CA PRO A 47 3.86 11.94 -6.55
C PRO A 47 4.84 12.03 -7.72
N CYS A 48 5.79 11.10 -7.77
CA CYS A 48 6.66 10.87 -8.93
C CYS A 48 6.98 9.39 -9.08
N LEU A 49 7.35 9.01 -10.30
CA LEU A 49 7.93 7.71 -10.62
C LEU A 49 9.44 7.87 -10.79
N ILE A 50 10.24 7.01 -10.17
CA ILE A 50 11.70 7.10 -10.21
C ILE A 50 12.27 5.80 -10.78
N SER A 51 12.83 5.86 -11.98
CA SER A 51 13.55 4.75 -12.59
C SER A 51 14.95 4.58 -11.99
N ASN A 52 15.48 3.37 -12.13
CA ASN A 52 16.87 3.03 -11.81
C ASN A 52 17.27 3.25 -10.34
N ALA A 53 16.31 3.37 -9.43
CA ALA A 53 16.56 3.57 -8.00
C ALA A 53 16.94 2.30 -7.23
N VAL A 54 16.64 1.12 -7.80
CA VAL A 54 16.80 -0.19 -7.12
C VAL A 54 17.60 -1.19 -7.95
N ASN A 55 18.22 -0.77 -9.06
CA ASN A 55 18.90 -1.69 -9.99
C ASN A 55 20.10 -2.41 -9.36
N HIS A 56 20.68 -1.83 -8.30
CA HIS A 56 21.78 -2.43 -7.56
C HIS A 56 21.32 -3.46 -6.53
N TRP A 57 20.02 -3.56 -6.24
CA TRP A 57 19.48 -4.55 -5.31
C TRP A 57 19.56 -5.95 -5.91
N PRO A 58 20.22 -6.93 -5.25
CA PRO A 58 20.15 -8.34 -5.64
C PRO A 58 18.72 -8.86 -5.80
N ALA A 59 17.77 -8.30 -5.04
CA ALA A 59 16.34 -8.63 -5.10
C ALA A 59 15.76 -8.59 -6.52
N THR A 60 16.19 -7.63 -7.35
CA THR A 60 15.68 -7.45 -8.74
C THR A 60 15.90 -8.67 -9.64
N THR A 61 16.87 -9.51 -9.30
CA THR A 61 17.16 -10.78 -9.99
C THR A 61 16.72 -11.99 -9.17
N LEU A 62 17.03 -12.00 -7.86
CA LEU A 62 16.83 -13.17 -7.02
C LEU A 62 15.35 -13.45 -6.70
N TRP A 63 14.55 -12.40 -6.49
CA TRP A 63 13.16 -12.55 -6.03
C TRP A 63 12.20 -12.95 -7.15
N GLN A 64 12.67 -13.02 -8.40
CA GLN A 64 11.90 -13.63 -9.50
C GLN A 64 11.76 -15.16 -9.33
N SER A 65 12.61 -15.78 -8.53
CA SER A 65 12.58 -17.21 -8.25
C SER A 65 11.80 -17.51 -6.96
N THR A 66 10.64 -18.14 -7.09
CA THR A 66 9.89 -18.63 -5.93
C THR A 66 10.72 -19.63 -5.11
N HIS A 67 11.56 -20.46 -5.75
CA HIS A 67 12.48 -21.37 -5.07
C HIS A 67 13.52 -20.63 -4.21
N TYR A 68 14.07 -19.51 -4.69
CA TYR A 68 14.97 -18.70 -3.88
C TYR A 68 14.26 -18.19 -2.62
N LEU A 69 13.08 -17.58 -2.79
CA LEU A 69 12.31 -17.06 -1.68
C LEU A 69 11.93 -18.15 -0.67
N THR A 70 11.40 -19.28 -1.12
CA THR A 70 10.99 -20.38 -0.23
C THR A 70 12.16 -21.02 0.50
N ASN A 71 13.32 -21.13 -0.14
CA ASN A 71 14.52 -21.66 0.50
C ASN A 71 15.07 -20.68 1.55
N THR A 72 15.23 -19.39 1.18
CA THR A 72 15.79 -18.36 2.05
C THR A 72 14.91 -18.07 3.27
N LEU A 73 13.58 -18.11 3.09
CA LEU A 73 12.59 -17.88 4.15
C LEU A 73 12.01 -19.17 4.72
N SER A 74 12.64 -20.33 4.49
CA SER A 74 12.10 -21.65 4.89
C SER A 74 11.79 -21.80 6.38
N SER A 75 12.48 -21.06 7.24
CA SER A 75 12.25 -21.04 8.70
C SER A 75 11.40 -19.86 9.17
N SER A 76 10.98 -18.97 8.27
CA SER A 76 10.23 -17.76 8.62
C SER A 76 8.74 -18.07 8.75
N THR A 77 8.12 -17.55 9.81
CA THR A 77 6.65 -17.54 9.96
C THR A 77 6.17 -16.15 9.58
N VAL A 78 5.18 -16.08 8.69
CA VAL A 78 4.69 -14.83 8.11
C VAL A 78 3.18 -14.69 8.27
N SER A 79 2.70 -13.46 8.23
CA SER A 79 1.30 -13.10 8.37
C SER A 79 0.58 -13.13 7.02
N LEU A 80 -0.13 -14.22 6.74
CA LEU A 80 -0.99 -14.38 5.57
C LEU A 80 -2.37 -13.78 5.83
N HIS A 81 -2.76 -12.80 5.02
CA HIS A 81 -4.10 -12.22 5.04
C HIS A 81 -4.99 -12.92 4.02
N LEU A 82 -6.16 -13.38 4.46
CA LEU A 82 -7.13 -14.10 3.65
C LEU A 82 -8.43 -13.31 3.55
N THR A 83 -8.94 -13.18 2.33
CA THR A 83 -10.23 -12.55 2.06
C THR A 83 -11.00 -13.35 1.00
N PRO A 84 -12.35 -13.29 0.97
CA PRO A 84 -13.10 -13.97 -0.08
C PRO A 84 -12.93 -13.33 -1.47
N THR A 85 -12.63 -12.03 -1.52
CA THR A 85 -12.69 -11.23 -2.75
C THR A 85 -11.36 -10.59 -3.15
N GLY A 86 -10.33 -10.74 -2.32
CA GLY A 86 -9.05 -10.05 -2.49
C GLY A 86 -9.00 -8.63 -1.94
N ARG A 87 -10.13 -8.14 -1.40
CA ARG A 87 -10.26 -6.80 -0.82
C ARG A 87 -10.24 -6.88 0.70
N ALA A 88 -9.07 -6.61 1.28
CA ALA A 88 -8.94 -6.37 2.71
C ALA A 88 -9.31 -4.92 3.03
N ASP A 89 -9.70 -4.69 4.29
CA ASP A 89 -9.99 -3.36 4.83
C ASP A 89 -10.95 -2.58 3.90
N ALA A 90 -12.07 -3.24 3.61
CA ALA A 90 -13.02 -2.86 2.57
C ALA A 90 -14.46 -2.94 3.06
N LEU A 91 -15.36 -2.23 2.38
CA LEU A 91 -16.80 -2.44 2.59
C LEU A 91 -17.22 -3.81 2.07
N SER A 92 -17.91 -4.56 2.92
CA SER A 92 -18.42 -5.90 2.64
C SER A 92 -19.86 -6.04 3.15
N PRO A 93 -20.66 -6.96 2.61
CA PRO A 93 -21.97 -7.28 3.16
C PRO A 93 -21.86 -7.72 4.63
N ASN A 94 -22.71 -7.17 5.49
CA ASN A 94 -22.73 -7.56 6.90
C ASN A 94 -23.28 -9.00 7.03
N PRO A 95 -22.55 -9.93 7.67
CA PRO A 95 -22.96 -11.34 7.80
C PRO A 95 -24.23 -11.54 8.66
N ILE A 96 -24.54 -10.59 9.55
CA ILE A 96 -25.73 -10.61 10.41
C ILE A 96 -26.93 -9.99 9.69
N SER A 97 -26.69 -8.94 8.90
CA SER A 97 -27.72 -8.21 8.13
C SER A 97 -27.22 -7.97 6.69
N PRO A 98 -27.41 -8.94 5.76
CA PRO A 98 -26.87 -8.85 4.40
C PRO A 98 -27.38 -7.68 3.57
N SER A 99 -28.47 -7.03 3.99
CA SER A 99 -28.98 -5.79 3.39
C SER A 99 -28.19 -4.52 3.77
N SER A 100 -27.21 -4.64 4.67
CA SER A 100 -26.33 -3.56 5.11
C SER A 100 -24.86 -3.89 4.84
N LEU A 101 -24.02 -2.86 4.79
CA LEU A 101 -22.57 -3.01 4.66
C LEU A 101 -21.88 -2.83 6.01
N CYS A 102 -20.72 -3.45 6.17
CA CYS A 102 -19.78 -3.23 7.26
C CYS A 102 -18.37 -3.03 6.68
N PHE A 103 -17.48 -2.47 7.48
CA PHE A 103 -16.06 -2.47 7.18
C PHE A 103 -15.44 -3.78 7.69
N ALA A 104 -14.85 -4.55 6.78
CA ALA A 104 -14.28 -5.86 7.05
C ALA A 104 -12.77 -5.85 6.81
N SER A 105 -12.02 -6.38 7.78
CA SER A 105 -10.59 -6.67 7.63
C SER A 105 -10.37 -8.13 7.19
N ALA A 106 -9.14 -8.47 6.84
CA ALA A 106 -8.79 -9.83 6.44
C ALA A 106 -8.70 -10.79 7.64
N GLU A 107 -8.93 -12.08 7.40
CA GLU A 107 -8.53 -13.12 8.37
C GLU A 107 -7.00 -13.28 8.31
N VAL A 108 -6.31 -13.13 9.43
CA VAL A 108 -4.85 -13.27 9.48
C VAL A 108 -4.46 -14.65 10.01
N LYS A 109 -3.65 -15.39 9.25
CA LYS A 109 -3.03 -16.66 9.64
C LYS A 109 -1.53 -16.55 9.64
N HIS A 110 -0.91 -17.10 10.68
CA HIS A 110 0.55 -17.15 10.80
C HIS A 110 1.01 -18.52 10.32
N LEU A 111 1.75 -18.55 9.21
CA LEU A 111 2.14 -19.79 8.53
C LEU A 111 3.63 -19.77 8.18
N PRO A 112 4.29 -20.92 8.03
CA PRO A 112 5.58 -20.99 7.37
C PRO A 112 5.53 -20.31 6.00
N PHE A 113 6.54 -19.52 5.65
CA PHE A 113 6.57 -18.77 4.40
C PHE A 113 6.30 -19.62 3.14
N PRO A 114 6.86 -20.84 2.98
CA PRO A 114 6.56 -21.67 1.82
C PRO A 114 5.06 -21.96 1.68
N ASP A 115 4.39 -22.29 2.78
CA ASP A 115 2.96 -22.57 2.77
C ASP A 115 2.14 -21.31 2.46
N ALA A 116 2.53 -20.17 3.05
CA ALA A 116 1.89 -18.89 2.81
C ALA A 116 2.02 -18.44 1.35
N LEU A 117 3.21 -18.60 0.75
CA LEU A 117 3.45 -18.28 -0.67
C LEU A 117 2.61 -19.17 -1.59
N THR A 118 2.52 -20.47 -1.31
CA THR A 118 1.63 -21.38 -2.05
C THR A 118 0.19 -20.89 -2.01
N ARG A 119 -0.32 -20.46 -0.84
CA ARG A 119 -1.68 -19.91 -0.72
C ARG A 119 -1.89 -18.63 -1.51
N VAL A 120 -0.89 -17.75 -1.59
CA VAL A 120 -0.97 -16.55 -2.44
C VAL A 120 -1.05 -16.95 -3.91
N LEU A 121 -0.18 -17.84 -4.38
CA LEU A 121 -0.10 -18.25 -5.78
C LEU A 121 -1.32 -19.06 -6.24
N GLU A 122 -1.94 -19.82 -5.35
CA GLU A 122 -3.15 -20.62 -5.60
C GLU A 122 -4.45 -19.84 -5.29
N SER A 123 -4.37 -18.52 -5.09
CA SER A 123 -5.54 -17.70 -4.77
C SER A 123 -6.63 -17.83 -5.83
N GLU A 124 -7.87 -17.97 -5.38
CA GLU A 124 -9.05 -17.99 -6.22
C GLU A 124 -10.19 -17.19 -5.57
N MET A 125 -11.21 -16.83 -6.35
CA MET A 125 -12.40 -16.19 -5.80
C MET A 125 -13.02 -17.09 -4.73
N GLY A 126 -13.26 -16.52 -3.54
CA GLY A 126 -13.68 -17.22 -2.34
C GLY A 126 -12.56 -17.43 -1.32
N CYS A 127 -11.30 -17.39 -1.74
CA CYS A 127 -10.13 -17.50 -0.86
C CYS A 127 -8.89 -16.89 -1.53
N VAL A 128 -8.70 -15.59 -1.36
CA VAL A 128 -7.58 -14.82 -1.89
C VAL A 128 -6.57 -14.57 -0.77
N GLY A 129 -5.34 -15.02 -0.97
CA GLY A 129 -4.21 -14.80 -0.07
C GLY A 129 -3.38 -13.59 -0.49
N TYR A 130 -3.01 -12.77 0.49
CA TYR A 130 -2.12 -11.62 0.31
C TYR A 130 -1.16 -11.51 1.51
N LEU A 131 0.16 -11.48 1.25
CA LEU A 131 1.15 -11.09 2.25
C LEU A 131 1.24 -9.56 2.23
N GLN A 132 0.46 -8.92 3.10
CA GLN A 132 0.30 -7.46 3.15
C GLN A 132 0.47 -6.86 4.54
N GLN A 133 1.01 -7.64 5.47
CA GLN A 133 1.25 -7.17 6.82
C GLN A 133 2.08 -5.88 6.78
N GLN A 134 1.59 -4.85 7.45
CA GLN A 134 2.33 -3.60 7.63
C GLN A 134 3.06 -3.65 8.99
N ASN A 135 3.52 -2.49 9.47
CA ASN A 135 4.20 -2.34 10.77
C ASN A 135 5.61 -2.96 10.82
N ASP A 136 6.44 -2.58 9.85
CA ASP A 136 7.85 -2.97 9.76
C ASP A 136 8.06 -4.47 9.52
N CYS A 137 7.12 -5.09 8.79
CA CYS A 137 7.07 -6.53 8.62
C CYS A 137 8.32 -7.09 7.93
N PHE A 138 9.02 -6.30 7.10
CA PHE A 138 10.24 -6.77 6.43
C PHE A 138 11.31 -7.16 7.45
N ARG A 139 11.47 -6.33 8.49
CA ARG A 139 12.49 -6.57 9.52
C ARG A 139 12.07 -7.69 10.47
N SER A 140 10.77 -7.82 10.78
CA SER A 140 10.26 -8.83 11.72
C SER A 140 10.01 -10.20 11.10
N GLU A 141 9.49 -10.27 9.88
CA GLU A 141 9.05 -11.52 9.22
C GLU A 141 9.97 -11.97 8.08
N TYR A 142 10.69 -11.04 7.44
CA TYR A 142 11.45 -11.31 6.22
C TYR A 142 12.97 -11.02 6.34
N GLY A 143 13.48 -10.90 7.57
CA GLY A 143 14.86 -10.45 7.83
C GLY A 143 15.96 -11.30 7.18
N ALA A 144 15.69 -12.55 6.81
CA ALA A 144 16.62 -13.37 6.04
C ALA A 144 16.93 -12.80 4.63
N LEU A 145 16.04 -11.96 4.08
CA LEU A 145 16.21 -11.26 2.81
C LEU A 145 16.91 -9.90 2.95
N SER A 146 17.29 -9.47 4.17
CA SER A 146 17.83 -8.12 4.42
C SER A 146 19.09 -7.76 3.62
N LYS A 147 19.81 -8.74 3.07
CA LYS A 147 20.99 -8.52 2.23
C LYS A 147 20.65 -8.25 0.76
N ASP A 148 19.40 -8.43 0.36
CA ASP A 148 18.97 -8.34 -1.04
C ASP A 148 18.51 -6.94 -1.44
N CYS A 149 18.33 -6.04 -0.48
CA CYS A 149 17.90 -4.66 -0.69
C CYS A 149 18.45 -3.75 0.42
N ASP A 150 18.49 -2.45 0.17
CA ASP A 150 18.90 -1.48 1.18
C ASP A 150 17.81 -1.34 2.26
N SER A 151 18.23 -0.89 3.46
CA SER A 151 17.32 -0.57 4.56
C SER A 151 16.52 0.72 4.37
N ASP A 152 16.99 1.59 3.47
CA ASP A 152 16.47 2.92 3.18
C ASP A 152 17.02 3.45 1.85
N PHE A 153 16.45 4.57 1.39
CA PHE A 153 16.98 5.29 0.23
C PHE A 153 17.73 6.53 0.72
N ALA A 154 19.07 6.52 0.64
CA ALA A 154 19.91 7.59 1.21
C ALA A 154 19.48 9.01 0.79
N TRP A 155 19.11 9.19 -0.49
CA TRP A 155 18.65 10.49 -1.00
C TRP A 155 17.32 10.94 -0.39
N ALA A 156 16.45 10.00 -0.03
CA ALA A 156 15.18 10.28 0.63
C ALA A 156 15.37 10.51 2.13
N SER A 157 16.16 9.65 2.80
CA SER A 157 16.47 9.79 4.23
C SER A 157 17.12 11.14 4.53
N GLU A 158 18.04 11.60 3.67
CA GLU A 158 18.65 12.93 3.78
C GLU A 158 17.63 14.05 3.54
N ALA A 159 16.72 13.90 2.57
CA ALA A 159 15.69 14.89 2.28
C ALA A 159 14.65 15.03 3.42
N PHE A 160 14.24 13.91 4.01
CA PHE A 160 13.30 13.87 5.12
C PHE A 160 13.93 14.23 6.47
N GLY A 161 15.25 14.05 6.60
CA GLY A 161 15.97 14.23 7.86
C GLY A 161 15.72 13.11 8.88
N CYS A 162 15.21 11.96 8.44
CA CYS A 162 14.96 10.79 9.27
C CYS A 162 15.12 9.48 8.46
N LEU A 163 15.25 8.35 9.17
CA LEU A 163 15.21 7.02 8.57
C LEU A 163 13.76 6.51 8.48
N PRO A 164 13.46 5.52 7.61
CA PRO A 164 12.14 4.92 7.53
C PRO A 164 11.71 4.29 8.86
N GLU A 165 10.55 4.71 9.36
CA GLU A 165 9.93 4.13 10.56
C GLU A 165 9.61 2.64 10.35
N ALA A 166 9.13 2.28 9.15
CA ALA A 166 8.80 0.92 8.77
C ALA A 166 9.30 0.59 7.36
N VAL A 167 9.75 -0.65 7.18
CA VAL A 167 9.99 -1.27 5.86
C VAL A 167 9.09 -2.49 5.79
N ASN A 168 8.25 -2.57 4.75
CA ASN A 168 7.33 -3.67 4.57
C ASN A 168 7.60 -4.38 3.24
N LEU A 169 7.21 -5.65 3.16
CA LEU A 169 7.23 -6.46 1.95
C LEU A 169 5.81 -6.89 1.62
N TRP A 170 5.43 -6.70 0.36
CA TRP A 170 4.13 -7.10 -0.16
C TRP A 170 4.31 -8.20 -1.21
N ILE A 171 3.60 -9.32 -1.05
CA ILE A 171 3.54 -10.39 -2.06
C ILE A 171 2.08 -10.78 -2.23
N GLY A 172 1.52 -10.45 -3.39
CA GLY A 172 0.14 -10.75 -3.78
C GLY A 172 0.08 -11.11 -5.27
N ASN A 173 -1.13 -11.25 -5.78
CA ASN A 173 -1.40 -11.50 -7.19
C ASN A 173 -2.44 -10.49 -7.74
N GLU A 174 -2.94 -10.70 -8.95
CA GLU A 174 -3.92 -9.83 -9.61
C GLU A 174 -5.27 -9.73 -8.89
N LEU A 175 -5.57 -10.65 -7.97
CA LEU A 175 -6.77 -10.60 -7.13
C LEU A 175 -6.53 -9.75 -5.86
N SER A 176 -5.29 -9.43 -5.51
CA SER A 176 -4.95 -8.67 -4.31
C SER A 176 -5.20 -7.17 -4.51
N GLU A 177 -6.30 -6.65 -3.98
CA GLU A 177 -6.73 -5.26 -4.14
C GLU A 177 -6.74 -4.52 -2.78
N THR A 178 -6.06 -3.38 -2.74
CA THR A 178 -6.09 -2.48 -1.58
C THR A 178 -7.14 -1.41 -1.81
N SER A 179 -8.13 -1.31 -0.92
CA SER A 179 -9.19 -0.30 -0.99
C SER A 179 -8.63 1.12 -0.95
N PHE A 180 -9.42 2.09 -1.43
CA PHE A 180 -9.01 3.49 -1.43
C PHE A 180 -8.85 4.03 0.00
N HIS A 181 -7.69 4.62 0.32
CA HIS A 181 -7.35 5.12 1.65
C HIS A 181 -6.30 6.24 1.55
N LYS A 182 -5.92 6.80 2.70
CA LYS A 182 -4.74 7.66 2.86
C LYS A 182 -3.93 7.23 4.07
N ASP A 183 -2.62 7.45 4.00
CA ASP A 183 -1.72 7.27 5.12
C ASP A 183 -1.27 8.63 5.68
N HIS A 184 -0.61 8.59 6.84
CA HIS A 184 0.08 9.74 7.42
C HIS A 184 1.60 9.66 7.18
N TYR A 185 2.03 8.88 6.19
CA TYR A 185 3.43 8.61 5.87
C TYR A 185 3.81 9.11 4.48
N GLU A 186 5.08 9.48 4.33
CA GLU A 186 5.72 9.67 3.03
C GLU A 186 6.13 8.29 2.49
N ASN A 187 5.33 7.73 1.58
CA ASN A 187 5.55 6.37 1.06
C ASN A 187 6.49 6.36 -0.15
N ILE A 188 7.55 5.54 -0.09
CA ILE A 188 8.36 5.16 -1.25
C ILE A 188 8.06 3.68 -1.56
N TYR A 189 7.37 3.44 -2.68
CA TYR A 189 6.96 2.10 -3.10
C TYR A 189 7.87 1.57 -4.22
N ALA A 190 8.66 0.53 -3.93
CA ALA A 190 9.54 -0.12 -4.90
C ALA A 190 8.94 -1.45 -5.38
N VAL A 191 8.72 -1.57 -6.69
CA VAL A 191 8.29 -2.83 -7.32
C VAL A 191 9.53 -3.61 -7.75
N VAL A 192 9.75 -4.78 -7.15
CA VAL A 192 10.88 -5.67 -7.47
C VAL A 192 10.54 -6.67 -8.58
N SER A 193 9.31 -7.17 -8.60
CA SER A 193 8.80 -8.09 -9.62
C SER A 193 7.32 -7.80 -9.88
N GLY A 194 6.89 -7.93 -11.14
CA GLY A 194 5.53 -7.63 -11.58
C GLY A 194 5.25 -6.14 -11.70
N GLU A 195 3.99 -5.75 -11.47
CA GLU A 195 3.49 -4.39 -11.61
C GLU A 195 2.52 -4.07 -10.46
N LYS A 196 2.45 -2.79 -10.06
CA LYS A 196 1.45 -2.28 -9.12
C LYS A 196 0.75 -1.08 -9.75
N HIS A 197 -0.58 -1.16 -9.86
CA HIS A 197 -1.38 -0.09 -10.42
C HIS A 197 -1.93 0.78 -9.29
N PHE A 198 -1.61 2.07 -9.32
CA PHE A 198 -2.11 3.05 -8.35
C PHE A 198 -3.15 3.96 -9.00
N LEU A 199 -4.28 4.13 -8.32
CA LEU A 199 -5.20 5.23 -8.55
C LEU A 199 -4.97 6.27 -7.45
N LEU A 200 -4.47 7.45 -7.82
CA LEU A 200 -4.16 8.52 -6.88
C LEU A 200 -5.13 9.68 -7.04
N LEU A 201 -5.63 10.19 -5.92
CA LEU A 201 -6.34 11.46 -5.86
C LEU A 201 -5.60 12.37 -4.85
N PRO A 202 -5.36 13.64 -5.18
CA PRO A 202 -4.73 14.56 -4.23
C PRO A 202 -5.66 14.82 -3.04
N PRO A 203 -5.13 15.27 -1.89
CA PRO A 203 -5.95 15.59 -0.72
C PRO A 203 -7.06 16.62 -1.00
N THR A 204 -6.89 17.49 -1.99
CA THR A 204 -7.91 18.48 -2.39
C THR A 204 -9.12 17.86 -3.09
N ASP A 205 -9.03 16.62 -3.60
CA ASP A 205 -10.17 15.87 -4.13
C ASP A 205 -11.07 15.30 -2.99
N VAL A 206 -10.80 15.58 -1.70
CA VAL A 206 -11.57 15.05 -0.55
C VAL A 206 -13.08 15.34 -0.63
N HIS A 207 -13.49 16.45 -1.21
CA HIS A 207 -14.92 16.78 -1.41
C HIS A 207 -15.64 15.82 -2.36
N ARG A 208 -14.89 15.00 -3.12
CA ARG A 208 -15.40 13.98 -4.03
C ARG A 208 -15.30 12.57 -3.44
N MET A 209 -14.66 12.45 -2.28
CA MET A 209 -14.49 11.21 -1.54
C MET A 209 -15.65 11.11 -0.56
N TYR A 210 -16.63 10.25 -0.82
CA TYR A 210 -17.84 10.14 -0.01
C TYR A 210 -17.56 9.38 1.30
N ILE A 211 -16.84 10.03 2.22
CA ILE A 211 -16.41 9.42 3.48
C ILE A 211 -17.61 9.22 4.40
N ARG A 212 -17.84 7.98 4.82
CA ARG A 212 -18.93 7.60 5.74
C ARG A 212 -18.42 6.68 6.84
N TYR A 213 -19.11 6.71 7.97
CA TYR A 213 -18.84 5.82 9.09
C TYR A 213 -19.57 4.48 8.92
N TRP A 214 -18.85 3.39 9.17
CA TRP A 214 -19.37 2.02 9.04
C TRP A 214 -19.00 1.19 10.26
N GLU A 215 -19.92 0.32 10.68
CA GLU A 215 -19.63 -0.69 11.70
C GLU A 215 -18.44 -1.55 11.26
N VAL A 216 -17.48 -1.73 12.16
CA VAL A 216 -16.34 -2.62 11.96
C VAL A 216 -16.67 -3.99 12.54
N LEU A 217 -16.48 -5.04 11.74
CA LEU A 217 -16.58 -6.41 12.22
C LEU A 217 -15.20 -7.03 12.36
N PHE A 218 -14.75 -7.15 13.61
CA PHE A 218 -13.67 -8.03 13.99
C PHE A 218 -14.23 -9.45 14.18
N GLY A 219 -13.42 -10.48 13.95
CA GLY A 219 -13.83 -11.90 14.05
C GLY A 219 -14.68 -12.22 15.30
N THR A 220 -15.53 -13.24 15.17
CA THR A 220 -16.61 -13.67 16.09
C THR A 220 -16.58 -13.09 17.52
N GLY A 221 -17.11 -11.87 17.70
CA GLY A 221 -17.46 -11.35 19.03
C GLY A 221 -17.11 -9.90 19.31
N GLY A 222 -17.93 -8.97 18.79
CA GLY A 222 -18.44 -7.80 19.50
C GLY A 222 -17.48 -6.72 20.01
N THR A 223 -17.39 -5.62 19.26
CA THR A 223 -17.63 -4.23 19.69
C THR A 223 -17.93 -3.42 18.42
N SER A 224 -19.02 -2.65 18.37
CA SER A 224 -19.34 -1.78 17.23
C SER A 224 -18.51 -0.50 17.32
N GLU A 225 -17.28 -0.54 16.83
CA GLU A 225 -16.56 0.68 16.49
C GLU A 225 -16.95 1.10 15.08
N GLU A 226 -17.11 2.41 14.86
CA GLU A 226 -17.38 2.97 13.54
C GLU A 226 -16.07 3.49 12.94
N CYS A 227 -15.76 3.06 11.71
CA CYS A 227 -14.57 3.52 10.97
C CYS A 227 -14.98 4.38 9.76
N PRO A 228 -14.33 5.54 9.52
CA PRO A 228 -14.54 6.31 8.30
C PRO A 228 -13.95 5.57 7.09
N VAL A 229 -14.78 5.33 6.08
CA VAL A 229 -14.38 4.65 4.84
C VAL A 229 -14.67 5.55 3.65
N VAL A 230 -13.68 5.69 2.76
CA VAL A 230 -13.84 6.43 1.51
C VAL A 230 -14.66 5.59 0.52
N GLN A 231 -15.72 6.16 -0.03
CA GLN A 231 -16.42 5.61 -1.19
C GLN A 231 -16.08 6.48 -2.41
N CYS A 232 -15.66 5.84 -3.51
CA CYS A 232 -15.37 6.46 -4.79
C CYS A 232 -16.38 5.97 -5.84
#